data_AF-A0A0F9EY71-F1
#
_entry.id   AF-A0A0F9EY71-F1
#
_cell.length_a   1.000
_cell.length_b   1.000
_cell.length_c   1.000
_cell.angle_alpha   90.00
_cell.angle_beta   90.00
_cell.angle_gamma   90.00
#
_symmetry.space_group_name_H-M   'P 1'
#
loop_
_entity.id
_entity.type
_entity.pdbx_description
1 polymer ?
#
loop_
_entity_poly.entity_id
_entity_poly.type
_entity_poly.pdbx_seq_one_letter_code
_entity_poly.pdbx_strand_id
1 'polypeptide(L)'
;MRTTRIEMVEKEITTWKCDFCDKESEGNSGCCGVRPIMICKICNKDCCREHRHWYSEDDWGDYPYGFYACPNCEPNTTLAWDWAMEYAGRHDDIIEVTMERLKVFS
;
A
#
# COMPACT_ATOMS: atom_id res chain seq x y z
N MET A 1 1.46 -28.54 -47.62
CA MET A 1 1.08 -27.38 -46.81
C MET A 1 1.17 -27.80 -45.34
N ARG A 2 2.14 -27.27 -44.58
CA ARG A 2 2.24 -27.54 -43.13
C ARG A 2 1.43 -26.47 -42.42
N THR A 3 0.30 -26.84 -41.82
CA THR A 3 -0.49 -25.97 -40.96
C THR A 3 0.21 -25.87 -39.61
N THR A 4 0.86 -24.74 -39.36
CA THR A 4 1.45 -24.45 -38.05
C THR A 4 0.31 -24.20 -37.07
N ARG A 5 0.05 -25.16 -36.19
CA ARG A 5 -0.88 -25.00 -35.06
C ARG A 5 -0.22 -24.01 -34.10
N ILE A 6 -0.79 -22.82 -33.97
CA ILE A 6 -0.37 -21.87 -32.93
C ILE A 6 -0.91 -22.43 -31.62
N GLU A 7 -0.03 -23.00 -30.80
CA GLU A 7 -0.36 -23.33 -29.41
C GLU A 7 -0.62 -22.02 -28.68
N MET A 8 -1.88 -21.77 -28.33
CA MET A 8 -2.23 -20.68 -27.43
C MET A 8 -1.66 -21.05 -26.07
N VAL A 9 -0.52 -20.46 -25.71
CA VAL A 9 0.00 -20.54 -24.34
C VAL A 9 -1.00 -19.83 -23.45
N GLU A 10 -1.78 -20.60 -22.68
CA GLU A 10 -2.62 -20.05 -21.60
C GLU A 10 -1.69 -19.33 -20.63
N LYS A 11 -1.66 -17.99 -20.68
CA LYS A 11 -1.07 -17.20 -19.60
C LYS A 11 -1.95 -17.43 -18.38
N GLU A 12 -1.41 -18.05 -17.33
CA GLU A 12 -2.06 -18.08 -16.02
C GLU A 12 -2.41 -16.64 -15.62
N ILE A 13 -3.70 -16.33 -15.65
CA ILE A 13 -4.21 -15.04 -15.18
C ILE A 13 -4.13 -15.11 -13.66
N THR A 14 -3.11 -14.47 -13.08
CA THR A 14 -3.09 -14.22 -11.63
C THR A 14 -4.20 -13.22 -11.33
N THR A 15 -5.24 -13.67 -10.63
CA THR A 15 -6.30 -12.81 -10.11
C THR A 15 -5.90 -12.29 -8.73
N TRP A 16 -5.96 -10.97 -8.56
CA TRP A 16 -5.73 -10.29 -7.28
C TRP A 16 -7.05 -9.78 -6.71
N LYS A 17 -7.30 -10.08 -5.43
CA LYS A 17 -8.48 -9.62 -4.69
C LYS A 17 -8.03 -8.71 -3.55
N CYS A 18 -8.65 -7.54 -3.39
CA CYS A 18 -8.39 -6.67 -2.24
C CYS A 18 -8.98 -7.29 -0.98
N ASP A 19 -8.27 -7.14 0.14
CA ASP A 19 -8.73 -7.62 1.43
C ASP A 19 -9.86 -6.76 2.04
N PHE A 20 -10.16 -5.62 1.43
CA PHE A 20 -11.12 -4.62 1.90
C PHE A 20 -12.27 -4.35 0.91
N CYS A 21 -12.20 -4.88 -0.31
CA CYS A 21 -13.32 -4.85 -1.25
C CYS A 21 -13.37 -6.11 -2.10
N ASP A 22 -14.58 -6.52 -2.50
CA ASP A 22 -14.79 -7.70 -3.33
C ASP A 22 -14.43 -7.50 -4.82
N LYS A 23 -13.64 -6.47 -5.15
CA LYS A 23 -13.19 -6.23 -6.52
C LYS A 23 -11.99 -7.12 -6.81
N GLU A 24 -12.10 -7.87 -7.91
CA GLU A 24 -11.03 -8.69 -8.46
C GLU A 24 -10.38 -7.98 -9.65
N SER A 25 -9.08 -8.19 -9.84
CA SER A 25 -8.36 -7.71 -11.02
C SER A 25 -7.55 -8.83 -11.65
N GLU A 26 -7.61 -8.92 -12.97
CA GLU A 26 -6.87 -9.90 -13.76
C GLU A 26 -5.48 -9.37 -14.17
N GLY A 27 -4.45 -10.20 -14.05
CA GLY A 27 -3.06 -9.91 -14.44
C GLY A 27 -2.18 -9.40 -13.29
N ASN A 28 -0.89 -9.09 -13.54
CA ASN A 28 0.06 -8.63 -12.49
C ASN A 28 -0.24 -7.22 -11.93
N SER A 29 -1.48 -6.76 -12.00
CA SER A 29 -1.98 -5.54 -11.36
C SER A 29 -2.59 -5.91 -10.01
N GLY A 30 -2.26 -5.15 -8.96
CA GLY A 30 -2.97 -5.27 -7.68
C GLY A 30 -4.43 -4.92 -7.82
N CYS A 31 -5.19 -5.08 -6.74
CA CYS A 31 -6.63 -4.86 -6.77
C CYS A 31 -7.03 -3.51 -7.41
N CYS A 32 -8.10 -3.53 -8.20
CA CYS A 32 -8.60 -2.44 -9.05
C CYS A 32 -7.71 -2.10 -10.26
N GLY A 33 -6.84 -3.01 -10.70
CA GLY A 33 -6.07 -2.84 -11.93
C GLY A 33 -4.88 -1.86 -11.79
N VAL A 34 -4.53 -1.47 -10.56
CA VAL A 34 -3.47 -0.49 -10.30
C VAL A 34 -2.15 -1.23 -10.04
N ARG A 35 -1.07 -0.76 -10.67
CA ARG A 35 0.32 -1.19 -10.41
C ARG A 35 1.11 -0.04 -9.78
N PRO A 36 2.05 -0.33 -8.85
CA PRO A 36 2.34 -1.63 -8.23
C PRO A 36 1.21 -2.13 -7.31
N ILE A 37 1.31 -3.38 -6.80
CA ILE A 37 0.43 -3.89 -5.73
C ILE A 37 0.67 -3.02 -4.49
N MET A 38 -0.40 -2.57 -3.84
CA MET A 38 -0.33 -1.50 -2.84
C MET A 38 -0.60 -2.09 -1.47
N ILE A 39 0.49 -2.31 -0.73
CA ILE A 39 0.47 -3.04 0.54
C ILE A 39 0.39 -2.04 1.69
N CYS A 40 -0.52 -2.28 2.63
CA CYS A 40 -0.54 -1.55 3.90
C CYS A 40 0.74 -1.83 4.67
N LYS A 41 1.51 -0.79 5.01
CA LYS A 41 2.79 -0.93 5.72
C LYS A 41 2.65 -1.49 7.14
N ILE A 42 1.46 -1.36 7.73
CA ILE A 42 1.16 -1.77 9.11
C ILE A 42 0.78 -3.26 9.18
N CYS A 43 -0.19 -3.69 8.37
CA CYS A 43 -0.74 -5.05 8.45
C CYS A 43 -0.39 -5.95 7.24
N ASN A 44 0.38 -5.43 6.28
CA ASN A 44 0.81 -6.12 5.05
C ASN A 44 -0.32 -6.68 4.18
N LYS A 45 -1.55 -6.22 4.37
CA LYS A 45 -2.71 -6.57 3.52
C LYS A 45 -2.74 -5.76 2.23
N ASP A 46 -3.27 -6.35 1.15
CA ASP A 46 -3.43 -5.65 -0.14
C ASP A 46 -4.60 -4.68 -0.05
N CYS A 47 -4.34 -3.42 -0.42
CA CYS A 47 -5.27 -2.31 -0.31
C CYS A 47 -5.39 -1.62 -1.66
N CYS A 48 -6.58 -1.68 -2.26
CA CYS A 48 -6.81 -0.96 -3.50
C CYS A 48 -6.74 0.57 -3.30
N ARG A 49 -6.70 1.32 -4.40
CA ARG A 49 -6.57 2.79 -4.37
C ARG A 49 -7.66 3.51 -3.58
N GLU A 50 -8.85 2.95 -3.57
CA GLU A 50 -10.02 3.53 -2.88
C GLU A 50 -10.02 3.22 -1.38
N HIS A 51 -9.28 2.21 -0.93
CA HIS A 51 -9.28 1.72 0.45
C HIS A 51 -7.91 1.93 1.10
N ARG A 52 -7.34 3.12 0.97
CA ARG A 52 -6.08 3.45 1.64
C ARG A 52 -5.91 4.93 1.86
N HIS A 53 -5.09 5.25 2.85
CA HIS A 53 -4.58 6.58 3.12
C HIS A 53 -3.08 6.62 2.81
N TRP A 54 -2.61 7.73 2.26
CA TRP A 54 -1.19 7.96 1.96
C TRP A 54 -0.62 8.95 2.97
N TYR A 55 0.45 8.55 3.66
CA TYR A 55 1.23 9.43 4.52
C TYR A 55 2.54 9.72 3.80
N SER A 56 2.81 11.01 3.55
CA SER A 56 3.97 11.45 2.79
C SER A 56 4.83 12.40 3.62
N GLU A 57 6.14 12.25 3.50
CA GLU A 57 7.12 13.25 3.96
C GLU A 57 7.46 14.28 2.87
N ASP A 58 6.77 14.28 1.72
CA ASP A 58 7.06 15.16 0.58
C ASP A 58 7.14 16.65 0.96
N ASP A 59 6.40 17.08 2.00
CA ASP A 59 6.41 18.45 2.51
C ASP A 59 7.71 18.84 3.26
N TRP A 60 8.56 17.86 3.61
CA TRP A 60 9.82 18.04 4.35
C TRP A 60 11.07 18.03 3.45
N GLY A 61 10.90 17.81 2.15
CA GLY A 61 11.81 18.29 1.11
C GLY A 61 13.05 17.45 0.79
N ASP A 62 13.39 16.41 1.54
CA ASP A 62 14.60 15.61 1.28
C ASP A 62 14.33 14.17 0.78
N TYR A 63 13.11 13.64 0.93
CA TYR A 63 12.82 12.23 0.67
C TYR A 63 11.41 12.01 0.11
N PRO A 64 11.22 11.46 -1.11
CA PRO A 64 9.91 11.04 -1.64
C PRO A 64 9.49 9.71 -0.99
N TYR A 65 9.48 9.69 0.34
CA TYR A 65 9.21 8.52 1.14
C TYR A 65 7.89 8.73 1.87
N GLY A 66 7.08 7.68 1.81
CA GLY A 66 5.79 7.64 2.43
C GLY A 66 5.31 6.19 2.44
N PHE A 67 4.17 5.97 3.08
CA PHE A 67 3.59 4.64 3.14
C PHE A 67 2.07 4.69 3.11
N TYR A 68 1.48 3.55 2.75
CA TYR A 68 0.04 3.37 2.73
C TYR A 68 -0.45 2.70 4.01
N ALA A 69 -1.56 3.19 4.55
CA ALA A 69 -2.34 2.49 5.56
C ALA A 69 -3.70 2.07 4.97
N CYS A 70 -4.16 0.87 5.33
CA CYS A 70 -5.51 0.40 5.00
C CYS A 70 -6.56 1.09 5.89
N PRO A 71 -7.86 0.99 5.58
CA PRO A 71 -8.91 1.69 6.32
C PRO A 71 -9.03 1.21 7.77
N ASN A 72 -8.60 -0.03 8.06
CA ASN A 72 -8.59 -0.55 9.42
C ASN A 72 -7.40 -0.03 10.24
N CYS A 73 -6.27 0.28 9.60
CA CYS A 73 -5.08 0.79 10.26
C CYS A 73 -5.07 2.32 10.34
N GLU A 74 -5.68 2.99 9.35
CA GLU A 74 -5.72 4.43 9.17
C GLU A 74 -6.08 5.21 10.45
N PRO A 75 -7.10 4.85 11.25
CA PRO A 75 -7.43 5.63 12.45
C PRO A 75 -6.28 5.72 13.47
N ASN A 76 -5.62 4.60 13.75
CA ASN A 76 -4.49 4.56 14.68
C ASN A 76 -3.22 5.13 14.03
N THR A 77 -3.04 4.91 12.73
CA THR A 77 -1.91 5.47 11.98
C THR A 77 -1.98 6.99 11.94
N THR A 78 -3.15 7.58 11.73
CA THR A 78 -3.34 9.04 11.75
C THR A 78 -2.98 9.61 13.11
N LEU A 79 -3.44 9.00 14.21
CA LEU A 79 -3.07 9.44 15.57
C LEU A 79 -1.56 9.36 15.84
N ALA A 80 -0.91 8.29 15.39
CA ALA A 80 0.53 8.11 15.54
C ALA A 80 1.33 9.09 14.65
N TRP A 81 0.85 9.33 13.43
CA TRP A 81 1.45 10.24 12.46
C TRP A 81 1.36 11.69 12.91
N ASP A 82 0.18 12.14 13.34
CA ASP A 82 -0.01 13.51 13.85
C ASP A 82 0.88 13.78 15.06
N TRP A 83 1.02 12.78 15.95
CA TRP A 83 1.96 12.83 17.05
C TRP A 83 3.42 12.90 16.54
N ALA A 84 3.81 12.05 15.59
CA ALA A 84 5.16 12.11 15.03
C ALA A 84 5.46 13.48 14.39
N MET A 85 4.52 14.06 13.64
CA MET A 85 4.66 15.39 13.04
C MET A 85 4.85 16.51 14.07
N GLU A 86 4.26 16.38 15.26
CA GLU A 86 4.40 17.36 16.34
C GLU A 86 5.73 17.19 17.12
N TYR A 87 6.23 15.97 17.25
CA TYR A 87 7.32 15.63 18.19
C TYR A 87 8.64 15.16 17.55
N ALA A 88 8.65 14.69 16.31
CA ALA A 88 9.84 14.10 15.64
C ALA A 88 10.89 15.15 15.20
N GLY A 89 10.68 16.44 15.48
CA GLY A 89 11.59 17.49 15.01
C GLY A 89 11.82 17.46 13.49
N ARG A 90 12.86 18.14 13.00
CA ARG A 90 13.19 18.18 11.55
C ARG A 90 14.18 17.08 11.11
N HIS A 91 14.74 16.34 12.06
CA HIS A 91 15.86 15.44 11.82
C HIS A 91 15.52 13.95 11.99
N ASP A 92 14.39 13.63 12.60
CA ASP A 92 13.98 12.24 12.78
C ASP A 92 13.12 11.80 11.59
N ASP A 93 13.26 10.52 11.21
CA ASP A 93 12.43 9.87 10.18
C ASP A 93 11.00 9.74 10.74
N ILE A 94 10.07 10.53 10.21
CA ILE A 94 8.69 10.62 10.73
C ILE A 94 8.00 9.26 10.57
N ILE A 95 8.31 8.51 9.50
CA ILE A 95 7.80 7.15 9.31
C ILE A 95 8.29 6.22 10.43
N GLU A 96 9.58 6.24 10.78
CA GLU A 96 10.12 5.43 11.88
C GLU A 96 9.43 5.78 13.21
N VAL A 97 9.37 7.06 13.55
CA VAL A 97 8.72 7.54 14.79
C VAL A 97 7.24 7.17 14.82
N THR A 98 6.54 7.27 13.69
CA THR A 98 5.14 6.84 13.55
C THR A 98 4.99 5.34 13.82
N MET A 99 5.87 4.50 13.27
CA MET A 99 5.85 3.05 13.47
C MET A 99 6.18 2.64 14.90
N GLU A 100 7.09 3.36 15.58
CA GLU A 100 7.34 3.17 17.00
C GLU A 100 6.13 3.54 17.84
N ARG A 101 5.49 4.67 17.54
CA ARG A 101 4.29 5.13 18.25
C ARG A 101 3.11 4.17 18.07
N LEU A 102 2.96 3.57 16.88
CA LEU A 102 1.92 2.57 16.60
C LEU A 102 1.97 1.36 17.54
N LYS A 103 3.15 0.98 18.06
CA LYS A 103 3.30 -0.13 19.02
C LYS A 103 2.58 0.12 20.35
N VAL A 104 2.21 1.37 20.64
CA VAL A 104 1.46 1.72 21.86
C VAL A 104 -0.03 1.37 21.72
N PHE A 105 -0.54 1.21 20.49
CA PHE A 105 -1.94 0.93 20.20
C PHE A 105 -2.22 -0.55 19.89
N SER A 106 -1.19 -1.40 19.87
CA SER A 106 -1.23 -2.84 19.58
C SER A 106 -1.06 -3.69 20.83
#